data_AF-T1PG67-F1
#
_entry.id   AF-T1PG67-F1
#
_cell.length_a   1.000
_cell.length_b   1.000
_cell.length_c   1.000
_cell.angle_alpha   90.00
_cell.angle_beta   90.00
_cell.angle_gamma   90.00
#
_symmetry.space_group_name_H-M   'P 1'
#
loop_
_entity.id
_entity.type
_entity.pdbx_description
1 polymer ?
#
loop_
_entity_poly.entity_id
_entity_poly.type
_entity_poly.pdbx_seq_one_letter_code
_entity_poly.pdbx_strand_id
1 'polypeptide(L)'
;MNIRESLRLYDVFAKHADAAPYADDLKKLVQITEGALKSESVEEKENTINNIHKNFSEEFNKWIGLKLEHAEVNEDIHGAITFYSSLLNQQTPHEAEIKKTIATLENMLKDTDLKKKEMDFLGLTKTFSPEFDAYLKQSSLPVLNESLQKTAQFFQALLELKEGKFDKEVTELKAMVEAALADSVSVEEKNRVLGEVTDTSNQQLNEYLAKKNIELA
;
A
#
# COMPACT_ATOMS: atom_id res chain seq x y z
N MET A 1 -6.72 4.74 -1.48
CA MET A 1 -6.26 5.58 -0.35
C MET A 1 -7.41 5.90 0.62
N ASN A 2 -7.24 5.70 1.94
CA ASN A 2 -8.25 6.04 2.96
C ASN A 2 -8.20 7.51 3.35
N ILE A 3 -9.36 8.09 3.69
CA ILE A 3 -9.52 9.46 4.18
C ILE A 3 -8.54 9.80 5.32
N ARG A 4 -8.32 8.91 6.29
CA ARG A 4 -7.38 9.08 7.39
C ARG A 4 -5.93 9.09 6.93
N GLU A 5 -5.58 8.24 5.97
CA GLU A 5 -4.24 8.21 5.40
C GLU A 5 -3.99 9.48 4.56
N SER A 6 -4.97 9.92 3.78
CA SER A 6 -4.93 11.20 3.09
C SER A 6 -4.66 12.37 4.05
N LEU A 7 -5.36 12.41 5.19
CA LEU A 7 -5.14 13.43 6.23
C LEU A 7 -3.73 13.39 6.80
N ARG A 8 -3.22 12.20 7.12
CA ARG A 8 -1.84 12.02 7.60
C ARG A 8 -0.83 12.49 6.56
N LEU A 9 -1.05 12.18 5.29
CA LEU A 9 -0.19 12.59 4.18
C LEU A 9 -0.22 14.11 3.99
N TYR A 10 -1.38 14.76 4.09
CA TYR A 10 -1.48 16.21 4.00
C TYR A 10 -0.66 16.92 5.09
N ASP A 11 -0.65 16.39 6.31
CA ASP A 11 0.20 16.90 7.39
C ASP A 11 1.70 16.73 7.11
N VAL A 12 2.08 15.66 6.41
CA VAL A 12 3.46 15.47 5.93
C VAL A 12 3.78 16.49 4.83
N PHE A 13 2.90 16.64 3.85
CA PHE A 13 3.10 17.54 2.72
C PHE A 13 3.19 18.99 3.17
N ALA A 14 2.42 19.40 4.18
CA ALA A 14 2.49 20.74 4.76
C ALA A 14 3.87 21.10 5.34
N LYS A 15 4.73 20.11 5.62
CA LYS A 15 6.10 20.32 6.12
C LYS A 15 7.13 20.44 5.00
N HIS A 16 6.75 20.18 3.75
CA HIS A 16 7.65 20.31 2.62
C HIS A 16 7.89 21.78 2.26
N ALA A 17 9.11 22.10 1.85
CA ALA A 17 9.50 23.48 1.54
C ALA A 17 8.66 24.11 0.40
N ASP A 18 8.19 23.29 -0.54
CA ASP A 18 7.38 23.70 -1.68
C ASP A 18 5.89 23.82 -1.37
N ALA A 19 5.45 23.54 -0.13
CA ALA A 19 4.05 23.66 0.28
C ALA A 19 3.64 25.10 0.64
N ALA A 20 4.60 26.01 0.84
CA ALA A 20 4.32 27.38 1.28
C ALA A 20 3.32 28.15 0.38
N PRO A 21 3.36 28.06 -0.96
CA PRO A 21 2.37 28.70 -1.83
C PRO A 21 0.96 28.13 -1.71
N TYR A 22 0.84 26.90 -1.18
CA TYR A 22 -0.40 26.12 -1.15
C TYR A 22 -0.95 25.91 0.27
N ALA A 23 -0.41 26.61 1.28
CA ALA A 23 -0.73 26.38 2.68
C ALA A 23 -2.23 26.55 3.01
N ASP A 24 -2.88 27.58 2.45
CA ASP A 24 -4.31 27.82 2.67
C ASP A 24 -5.18 26.78 1.97
N ASP A 25 -4.82 26.38 0.76
CA ASP A 25 -5.52 25.33 0.02
C ASP A 25 -5.35 23.95 0.70
N LEU A 26 -4.16 23.63 1.22
CA LEU A 26 -3.90 22.44 2.05
C LEU A 26 -4.77 22.45 3.30
N LYS A 27 -4.84 23.57 4.02
CA LYS A 27 -5.68 23.69 5.21
C LYS A 27 -7.15 23.48 4.89
N LYS A 28 -7.63 24.04 3.78
CA LYS A 28 -9.00 23.84 3.30
C LYS A 28 -9.25 22.38 2.89
N LEU A 29 -8.28 21.73 2.23
CA LEU A 29 -8.34 20.32 1.86
C LEU A 29 -8.46 19.42 3.09
N VAL A 30 -7.65 19.67 4.12
CA VAL A 30 -7.73 18.98 5.42
C VAL A 30 -9.11 19.17 6.03
N GLN A 31 -9.63 20.40 6.10
CA GLN A 31 -10.96 20.67 6.68
C GLN A 31 -12.10 19.94 5.96
N ILE A 32 -12.10 19.93 4.62
CA ILE A 32 -13.12 19.22 3.84
C ILE A 32 -13.01 17.71 4.07
N THR A 33 -11.78 17.17 4.06
CA THR A 33 -11.49 15.75 4.26
C THR A 33 -11.88 15.28 5.68
N GLU A 34 -11.59 16.08 6.71
CA GLU A 34 -12.05 15.83 8.08
C GLU A 34 -13.57 15.91 8.21
N GLY A 35 -14.20 16.87 7.51
CA GLY A 35 -15.66 16.97 7.44
C GLY A 35 -16.28 15.70 6.86
N ALA A 36 -15.72 15.20 5.76
CA ALA A 36 -16.12 13.92 5.17
C ALA A 36 -15.95 12.77 6.18
N LEU A 37 -14.81 12.68 6.88
CA LEU A 37 -14.57 11.64 7.87
C LEU A 37 -15.64 11.56 8.96
N LYS A 38 -16.17 12.73 9.37
CA LYS A 38 -17.19 12.89 10.41
C LYS A 38 -18.63 12.61 9.93
N SER A 39 -18.89 12.56 8.63
CA SER A 39 -20.23 12.21 8.13
C SER A 39 -20.54 10.74 8.44
N GLU A 40 -21.77 10.46 8.88
CA GLU A 40 -22.24 9.09 9.12
C GLU A 40 -22.74 8.42 7.81
N SER A 41 -22.96 9.20 6.75
CA SER A 41 -23.41 8.70 5.45
C SER A 41 -22.23 8.32 4.56
N VAL A 42 -22.21 7.07 4.10
CA VAL A 42 -21.22 6.57 3.13
C VAL A 42 -21.36 7.31 1.80
N GLU A 43 -22.58 7.56 1.34
CA GLU A 43 -22.84 8.25 0.07
C GLU A 43 -22.34 9.71 0.11
N GLU A 44 -22.56 10.42 1.22
CA GLU A 44 -22.04 11.78 1.38
C GLU A 44 -20.51 11.82 1.44
N LYS A 45 -19.90 10.83 2.10
CA LYS A 45 -18.45 10.64 2.15
C LYS A 45 -17.87 10.47 0.75
N GLU A 46 -18.38 9.49 0.00
CA GLU A 46 -17.93 9.21 -1.37
C GLU A 46 -18.13 10.42 -2.27
N ASN A 47 -19.29 11.06 -2.21
CA ASN A 47 -19.57 12.25 -3.02
C ASN A 47 -18.61 13.40 -2.68
N THR A 48 -18.29 13.62 -1.41
CA THR A 48 -17.35 14.66 -0.98
C THR A 48 -15.94 14.38 -1.50
N ILE A 49 -15.45 13.16 -1.32
CA ILE A 49 -14.10 12.76 -1.78
C ILE A 49 -13.99 12.82 -3.30
N ASN A 50 -14.97 12.28 -4.04
CA ASN A 50 -14.94 12.24 -5.50
C ASN A 50 -14.99 13.64 -6.14
N ASN A 51 -15.56 14.63 -5.43
CA ASN A 51 -15.69 16.00 -5.93
C ASN A 51 -14.75 17.00 -5.27
N ILE A 52 -13.84 16.55 -4.38
CA ILE A 52 -13.02 17.44 -3.56
C ILE A 52 -12.17 18.40 -4.42
N HIS A 53 -11.63 17.90 -5.54
CA HIS A 53 -10.82 18.62 -6.52
C HIS A 53 -11.52 19.87 -7.08
N LYS A 54 -12.86 19.90 -7.14
CA LYS A 54 -13.64 21.04 -7.66
C LYS A 54 -13.53 22.30 -6.79
N ASN A 55 -13.03 22.17 -5.56
CA ASN A 55 -12.91 23.27 -4.59
C ASN A 55 -11.59 24.04 -4.71
N PHE A 56 -10.70 23.64 -5.62
CA PHE A 56 -9.33 24.12 -5.70
C PHE A 56 -8.93 24.50 -7.13
N SER A 57 -7.84 25.25 -7.23
CA SER A 57 -7.23 25.59 -8.52
C SER A 57 -6.64 24.35 -9.21
N GLU A 58 -6.53 24.40 -10.54
CA GLU A 58 -5.86 23.35 -11.31
C GLU A 58 -4.39 23.17 -10.88
N GLU A 59 -3.71 24.27 -10.56
CA GLU A 59 -2.33 24.26 -10.09
C GLU A 59 -2.20 23.50 -8.76
N PHE A 60 -3.04 23.81 -7.77
CA PHE A 60 -3.05 23.10 -6.50
C PHE A 60 -3.41 21.62 -6.68
N ASN A 61 -4.43 21.31 -7.47
CA ASN A 61 -4.85 19.94 -7.76
C ASN A 61 -3.71 19.13 -8.39
N LYS A 62 -2.95 19.73 -9.31
CA LYS A 62 -1.77 19.09 -9.90
C LYS A 62 -0.67 18.88 -8.87
N TRP A 63 -0.40 19.88 -8.03
CA TRP A 63 0.63 19.78 -6.99
C TRP A 63 0.29 18.68 -5.97
N ILE A 64 -0.92 18.66 -5.44
CA ILE A 64 -1.34 17.66 -4.45
C ILE A 64 -1.41 16.26 -5.07
N GLY A 65 -1.87 16.14 -6.32
CA GLY A 65 -1.88 14.87 -7.06
C GLY A 65 -0.48 14.28 -7.17
N LEU A 66 0.51 15.08 -7.59
CA LEU A 66 1.90 14.65 -7.66
C LEU A 66 2.47 14.23 -6.30
N LYS A 67 2.10 14.89 -5.21
CA LYS A 67 2.54 14.50 -3.85
C LYS A 67 1.95 13.17 -3.42
N LEU A 68 0.68 12.94 -3.74
CA LEU A 68 -0.01 11.68 -3.46
C LEU A 68 0.58 10.53 -4.26
N GLU A 69 0.80 10.72 -5.57
CA GLU A 69 1.47 9.72 -6.42
C GLU A 69 2.89 9.39 -5.89
N HIS A 70 3.64 10.40 -5.45
CA HIS A 70 4.95 10.17 -4.82
C HIS A 70 4.87 9.35 -3.54
N ALA A 71 3.84 9.58 -2.73
CA ALA A 71 3.63 8.86 -1.49
C ALA A 71 3.29 7.39 -1.76
N GLU A 72 2.43 7.11 -2.74
CA GLU A 72 2.08 5.75 -3.17
C GLU A 72 3.32 4.98 -3.65
N VAL A 73 4.13 5.58 -4.53
CA VAL A 73 5.37 4.92 -5.00
C VAL A 73 6.37 4.69 -3.86
N ASN A 74 6.45 5.60 -2.89
CA ASN A 74 7.31 5.40 -1.72
C ASN A 74 6.81 4.25 -0.83
N GLU A 75 5.50 4.10 -0.68
CA GLU A 75 4.89 2.99 0.05
C GLU A 75 5.22 1.65 -0.60
N ASP A 76 5.10 1.56 -1.94
CA ASP A 76 5.49 0.37 -2.70
C ASP A 76 6.98 0.02 -2.50
N ILE A 77 7.86 1.03 -2.54
CA ILE A 77 9.29 0.86 -2.29
C ILE A 77 9.55 0.37 -0.86
N HIS A 78 8.85 0.90 0.15
CA HIS A 78 8.95 0.44 1.53
C HIS A 78 8.46 -1.01 1.70
N GLY A 79 7.39 -1.39 1.00
CA GLY A 79 6.92 -2.77 0.94
C GLY A 79 7.99 -3.71 0.38
N ALA A 80 8.63 -3.31 -0.73
CA ALA A 80 9.73 -4.07 -1.31
C ALA A 80 10.93 -4.19 -0.36
N ILE A 81 11.34 -3.11 0.31
CA ILE A 81 12.42 -3.14 1.32
C ILE A 81 12.08 -4.13 2.43
N THR A 82 10.85 -4.11 2.92
CA THR A 82 10.38 -5.02 3.98
C THR A 82 10.48 -6.48 3.53
N PHE A 83 10.03 -6.78 2.30
CA PHE A 83 10.15 -8.10 1.72
C PHE A 83 11.61 -8.57 1.61
N TYR A 84 12.49 -7.80 0.97
CA TYR A 84 13.89 -8.18 0.81
C TYR A 84 14.61 -8.30 2.16
N SER A 85 14.27 -7.44 3.13
CA SER A 85 14.81 -7.54 4.50
C SER A 85 14.36 -8.82 5.19
N SER A 86 13.12 -9.28 4.96
CA SER A 86 12.63 -10.55 5.51
C SER A 86 13.42 -11.76 4.99
N LEU A 87 13.91 -11.70 3.73
CA LEU A 87 14.73 -12.77 3.14
C LEU A 87 16.11 -12.86 3.79
N LEU A 88 16.65 -11.78 4.36
CA LEU A 88 17.91 -11.81 5.10
C LEU A 88 17.80 -12.63 6.40
N ASN A 89 16.59 -12.80 6.93
CA ASN A 89 16.35 -13.63 8.12
C ASN A 89 16.31 -15.13 7.79
N GLN A 90 16.30 -15.49 6.50
CA GLN A 90 16.40 -16.86 6.02
C GLN A 90 17.86 -17.10 5.62
N GLN A 91 18.49 -18.19 6.07
CA GLN A 91 19.83 -18.55 5.58
C GLN A 91 19.78 -18.68 4.05
N THR A 92 20.39 -17.73 3.34
CA THR A 92 20.29 -17.62 1.88
C THR A 92 21.67 -17.41 1.25
N PRO A 93 21.98 -18.07 0.12
CA PRO A 93 23.22 -17.82 -0.61
C PRO A 93 23.24 -16.44 -1.32
N HIS A 94 22.12 -15.72 -1.34
CA HIS A 94 21.97 -14.44 -2.06
C HIS A 94 22.08 -13.19 -1.16
N GLU A 95 22.62 -13.31 0.05
CA GLU A 95 22.67 -12.22 1.04
C GLU A 95 23.24 -10.90 0.48
N ALA A 96 24.34 -10.98 -0.28
CA ALA A 96 24.99 -9.81 -0.87
C ALA A 96 24.09 -9.11 -1.90
N GLU A 97 23.35 -9.88 -2.69
CA GLU A 97 22.46 -9.35 -3.72
C GLU A 97 21.20 -8.74 -3.10
N ILE A 98 20.65 -9.37 -2.07
CA ILE A 98 19.54 -8.84 -1.28
C ILE A 98 19.91 -7.48 -0.66
N LYS A 99 21.08 -7.38 -0.01
CA LYS A 99 21.57 -6.11 0.57
C LYS A 99 21.76 -5.03 -0.49
N LYS A 100 22.26 -5.40 -1.68
CA LYS A 100 22.39 -4.47 -2.81
C LYS A 100 21.01 -3.98 -3.27
N THR A 101 20.02 -4.87 -3.38
CA THR A 101 18.65 -4.51 -3.77
C THR A 101 18.01 -3.55 -2.75
N ILE A 102 18.16 -3.83 -1.46
CA ILE A 102 17.69 -2.92 -0.39
C ILE A 102 18.35 -1.56 -0.50
N ALA A 103 19.67 -1.50 -0.63
CA ALA A 103 20.39 -0.23 -0.78
C ALA A 103 19.95 0.55 -2.04
N THR A 104 19.65 -0.14 -3.14
CA THR A 104 19.08 0.47 -4.34
C THR A 104 17.71 1.10 -4.05
N LEU A 105 16.81 0.37 -3.39
CA LEU A 105 15.48 0.85 -3.00
C LEU A 105 15.56 2.04 -2.03
N GLU A 106 16.43 1.99 -1.02
CA GLU A 106 16.66 3.10 -0.10
C GLU A 106 17.19 4.36 -0.79
N ASN A 107 17.96 4.20 -1.87
CA ASN A 107 18.39 5.32 -2.69
C ASN A 107 17.26 5.86 -3.58
N MET A 108 16.36 5.00 -4.08
CA MET A 108 15.17 5.45 -4.82
C MET A 108 14.26 6.32 -3.95
N LEU A 109 14.09 6.00 -2.65
CA LEU A 109 13.29 6.83 -1.73
C LEU A 109 13.77 8.29 -1.65
N LYS A 110 15.06 8.54 -1.89
CA LYS A 110 15.65 9.88 -1.87
C LYS A 110 15.48 10.64 -3.20
N ASP A 111 15.06 9.96 -4.26
CA ASP A 111 14.84 10.58 -5.57
C ASP A 111 13.56 11.44 -5.53
N THR A 112 13.66 12.67 -6.03
CA THR A 112 12.53 13.60 -6.10
C THR A 112 11.83 13.54 -7.46
N ASP A 113 12.45 12.97 -8.50
CA ASP A 113 11.84 12.78 -9.81
C ASP A 113 10.92 11.54 -9.79
N LEU A 114 9.62 11.77 -9.78
CA LEU A 114 8.60 10.72 -9.73
C LEU A 114 8.71 9.75 -10.91
N LYS A 115 8.83 10.26 -12.13
CA LYS A 115 8.82 9.42 -13.34
C LYS A 115 10.05 8.54 -13.39
N LYS A 116 11.21 9.10 -13.01
CA LYS A 116 12.43 8.33 -12.90
C LYS A 116 12.31 7.27 -11.81
N LYS A 117 11.79 7.63 -10.64
CA LYS A 117 11.57 6.71 -9.51
C LYS A 117 10.67 5.53 -9.90
N GLU A 118 9.53 5.80 -10.52
CA GLU A 118 8.60 4.77 -11.01
C GLU A 118 9.27 3.83 -12.02
N MET A 119 9.97 4.40 -13.01
CA MET A 119 10.65 3.62 -14.04
C MET A 119 11.75 2.74 -13.44
N ASP A 120 12.54 3.29 -12.52
CA ASP A 120 13.62 2.56 -11.84
C ASP A 120 13.03 1.43 -10.99
N PHE A 121 11.94 1.70 -10.25
CA PHE A 121 11.26 0.71 -9.41
C PHE A 121 10.65 -0.44 -10.24
N LEU A 122 9.90 -0.12 -11.30
CA LEU A 122 9.36 -1.12 -12.24
C LEU A 122 10.46 -1.89 -12.99
N GLY A 123 11.64 -1.30 -13.11
CA GLY A 123 12.82 -1.90 -13.72
C GLY A 123 13.69 -2.72 -12.78
N LEU A 124 13.40 -2.75 -11.47
CA LEU A 124 14.29 -3.30 -10.45
C LEU A 124 14.69 -4.75 -10.74
N THR A 125 13.73 -5.59 -11.11
CA THR A 125 13.93 -7.02 -11.35
C THR A 125 14.88 -7.31 -12.53
N LYS A 126 15.01 -6.37 -13.47
CA LYS A 126 15.94 -6.48 -14.60
C LYS A 126 17.42 -6.39 -14.16
N THR A 127 17.67 -5.97 -12.93
CA THR A 127 19.02 -5.84 -12.38
C THR A 127 19.49 -7.09 -11.62
N PHE A 128 18.61 -8.07 -11.46
CA PHE A 128 18.89 -9.30 -10.71
C PHE A 128 19.69 -10.28 -11.56
N SER A 129 20.56 -11.04 -10.90
CA SER A 129 21.18 -12.22 -11.49
C SER A 129 20.11 -13.28 -11.78
N PRO A 130 20.29 -14.11 -12.83
CA PRO A 130 19.38 -15.21 -13.12
C PRO A 130 19.21 -16.17 -11.93
N GLU A 131 20.27 -16.39 -11.14
CA GLU A 131 20.26 -17.25 -9.97
C GLU A 131 19.42 -16.64 -8.84
N PHE A 132 19.52 -15.33 -8.61
CA PHE A 132 18.71 -14.65 -7.61
C PHE A 132 17.24 -14.55 -8.03
N ASP A 133 16.96 -14.26 -9.30
CA ASP A 133 15.60 -14.31 -9.84
C ASP A 133 14.98 -15.71 -9.71
N ALA A 134 15.76 -16.77 -9.98
CA ALA A 134 15.33 -18.14 -9.75
C ALA A 134 15.10 -18.43 -8.26
N TYR A 135 15.96 -17.98 -7.36
CA TYR A 135 15.78 -18.12 -5.91
C TYR A 135 14.49 -17.44 -5.42
N LEU A 136 14.22 -16.22 -5.86
CA LEU A 136 12.99 -15.49 -5.53
C LEU A 136 11.75 -16.28 -6.00
N LYS A 137 11.79 -16.83 -7.21
CA LYS A 137 10.71 -17.65 -7.77
C LYS A 137 10.56 -19.02 -7.10
N GLN A 138 11.64 -19.63 -6.62
CA GLN A 138 11.62 -21.00 -6.09
C GLN A 138 11.46 -21.07 -4.57
N SER A 139 11.95 -20.08 -3.83
CA SER A 139 12.01 -20.11 -2.37
C SER A 139 11.11 -19.06 -1.74
N SER A 140 11.01 -17.86 -2.33
CA SER A 140 10.23 -16.76 -1.75
C SER A 140 8.77 -16.77 -2.22
N LEU A 141 8.54 -17.04 -3.51
CA LEU A 141 7.21 -17.11 -4.10
C LEU A 141 6.31 -18.18 -3.45
N PRO A 142 6.78 -19.39 -3.09
CA PRO A 142 5.94 -20.37 -2.40
C PRO A 142 5.52 -19.92 -1.01
N VAL A 143 6.42 -19.30 -0.24
CA VAL A 143 6.10 -18.77 1.11
C VAL A 143 5.11 -17.62 1.01
N LEU A 144 5.25 -16.77 0.00
CA LEU A 144 4.28 -15.70 -0.29
C LEU A 144 2.93 -16.26 -0.70
N ASN A 145 2.91 -17.24 -1.60
CA ASN A 145 1.67 -17.91 -2.01
C ASN A 145 1.01 -18.61 -0.83
N GLU A 146 1.77 -19.26 0.06
CA GLU A 146 1.23 -19.87 1.28
C GLU A 146 0.63 -18.81 2.22
N SER A 147 1.30 -17.66 2.37
CA SER A 147 0.82 -16.56 3.21
C SER A 147 -0.46 -15.94 2.63
N LEU A 148 -0.51 -15.71 1.32
CA LEU A 148 -1.71 -15.28 0.60
C LEU A 148 -2.84 -16.32 0.72
N GLN A 149 -2.55 -17.61 0.58
CA GLN A 149 -3.55 -18.68 0.76
C GLN A 149 -4.13 -18.70 2.18
N LYS A 150 -3.29 -18.62 3.21
CA LYS A 150 -3.73 -18.53 4.61
C LYS A 150 -4.60 -17.30 4.85
N THR A 151 -4.22 -16.16 4.25
CA THR A 151 -4.99 -14.92 4.36
C THR A 151 -6.35 -15.03 3.67
N ALA A 152 -6.43 -15.63 2.48
CA ALA A 152 -7.69 -15.89 1.79
C ALA A 152 -8.59 -16.86 2.59
N GLN A 153 -8.01 -17.88 3.22
CA GLN A 153 -8.72 -18.82 4.09
C GLN A 153 -9.27 -18.13 5.34
N PHE A 154 -8.50 -17.24 5.95
CA PHE A 154 -8.95 -16.43 7.08
C PHE A 154 -10.16 -15.56 6.71
N PHE A 155 -10.10 -14.85 5.58
CA PHE A 155 -11.25 -14.06 5.10
C PHE A 155 -12.45 -14.94 4.75
N GLN A 156 -12.24 -16.12 4.17
CA GLN A 156 -13.32 -17.08 3.94
C GLN A 156 -13.98 -17.52 5.25
N ALA A 157 -13.18 -17.88 6.27
CA ALA A 157 -13.69 -18.26 7.58
C ALA A 157 -14.49 -17.13 8.26
N LEU A 158 -14.03 -15.89 8.11
CA LEU A 158 -14.76 -14.71 8.59
C LEU A 158 -16.14 -14.56 7.94
N LEU A 159 -16.23 -14.69 6.62
CA LEU A 159 -17.49 -14.61 5.87
C LEU A 159 -18.45 -15.75 6.25
N GLU A 160 -17.93 -16.91 6.64
CA GLU A 160 -18.71 -18.06 7.11
C GLU A 160 -19.32 -17.87 8.50
N LEU A 161 -18.77 -16.97 9.34
CA LEU A 161 -19.36 -16.63 10.64
C LEU A 161 -20.68 -15.86 10.51
N LYS A 162 -20.96 -15.24 9.35
CA LYS A 162 -22.19 -14.51 9.03
C LYS A 162 -22.56 -13.42 10.07
N GLU A 163 -21.55 -12.77 10.65
CA GLU A 163 -21.76 -11.67 11.60
C GLU A 163 -22.25 -10.38 10.89
N GLY A 164 -22.09 -10.27 9.57
CA GLY A 164 -22.60 -9.14 8.77
C GLY A 164 -21.76 -7.86 8.88
N LYS A 165 -20.66 -7.89 9.64
CA LYS A 165 -19.81 -6.73 9.91
C LYS A 165 -18.62 -6.74 8.96
N PHE A 166 -18.53 -5.70 8.12
CA PHE A 166 -17.52 -5.53 7.07
C PHE A 166 -17.52 -6.63 5.98
N ASP A 167 -18.62 -7.37 5.79
CA ASP A 167 -18.69 -8.47 4.82
C ASP A 167 -18.30 -8.06 3.40
N LYS A 168 -18.68 -6.85 2.98
CA LYS A 168 -18.34 -6.32 1.65
C LYS A 168 -16.82 -6.13 1.55
N GLU A 169 -16.23 -5.44 2.52
CA GLU A 169 -14.79 -5.16 2.56
C GLU A 169 -13.98 -6.46 2.67
N VAL A 170 -14.40 -7.41 3.51
CA VAL A 170 -13.74 -8.72 3.63
C VAL A 170 -13.85 -9.51 2.33
N THR A 171 -14.98 -9.42 1.61
CA THR A 171 -15.14 -10.05 0.29
C THR A 171 -14.19 -9.44 -0.75
N GLU A 172 -14.04 -8.12 -0.75
CA GLU A 172 -13.14 -7.40 -1.65
C GLU A 172 -11.67 -7.73 -1.36
N LEU A 173 -11.27 -7.74 -0.08
CA LEU A 173 -9.92 -8.15 0.35
C LEU A 173 -9.63 -9.60 -0.04
N LYS A 174 -10.59 -10.51 0.16
CA LYS A 174 -10.46 -11.90 -0.28
C LYS A 174 -10.23 -12.01 -1.78
N ALA A 175 -11.04 -11.32 -2.59
CA ALA A 175 -10.91 -11.35 -4.04
C ALA A 175 -9.55 -10.80 -4.50
N MET A 176 -9.04 -9.76 -3.84
CA MET A 176 -7.71 -9.20 -4.11
C MET A 176 -6.59 -10.22 -3.83
N VAL A 177 -6.65 -10.92 -2.70
CA VAL A 177 -5.69 -11.97 -2.35
C VAL A 177 -5.78 -13.15 -3.32
N GLU A 178 -6.98 -13.58 -3.69
CA GLU A 178 -7.19 -14.67 -4.66
C GLU A 178 -6.66 -14.31 -6.06
N ALA A 179 -6.83 -13.06 -6.50
CA ALA A 179 -6.26 -12.59 -7.75
C ALA A 179 -4.71 -12.59 -7.70
N ALA A 180 -4.13 -12.19 -6.56
CA ALA A 180 -2.68 -12.18 -6.37
C ALA A 180 -2.08 -13.60 -6.39
N LEU A 181 -2.84 -14.66 -6.14
CA LEU A 181 -2.34 -16.03 -6.19
C LEU A 181 -2.03 -16.54 -7.60
N ALA A 182 -2.52 -15.90 -8.66
CA ALA A 182 -2.24 -16.32 -10.03
C ALA A 182 -0.74 -16.39 -10.35
N ASP A 183 -0.34 -17.38 -11.16
CA ASP A 183 1.06 -17.61 -11.54
C ASP A 183 1.67 -16.47 -12.37
N SER A 184 0.81 -15.69 -13.06
CA SER A 184 1.21 -14.54 -13.86
C SER A 184 1.53 -13.28 -13.02
N VAL A 185 1.26 -13.31 -11.72
CA VAL A 185 1.45 -12.15 -10.83
C VAL A 185 2.88 -12.17 -10.27
N SER A 186 3.56 -11.02 -10.31
CA SER A 186 4.94 -10.92 -9.83
C SER A 186 5.07 -11.05 -8.31
N VAL A 187 6.29 -11.30 -7.84
CA VAL A 187 6.58 -11.38 -6.39
C VAL A 187 6.32 -10.03 -5.70
N GLU A 188 6.62 -8.92 -6.38
CA GLU A 188 6.39 -7.57 -5.89
C GLU A 188 4.89 -7.32 -5.70
N GLU A 189 4.08 -7.66 -6.70
CA GLU A 189 2.64 -7.46 -6.65
C GLU A 189 1.98 -8.35 -5.59
N LYS A 190 2.44 -9.61 -5.45
CA LYS A 190 2.00 -10.50 -4.37
C LYS A 190 2.33 -9.94 -2.98
N ASN A 191 3.49 -9.31 -2.82
CA ASN A 191 3.87 -8.65 -1.55
C ASN A 191 3.04 -7.40 -1.29
N ARG A 192 2.82 -6.57 -2.31
CA ARG A 192 1.97 -5.38 -2.22
C ARG A 192 0.58 -5.75 -1.72
N VAL A 193 -0.05 -6.73 -2.37
CA VAL A 193 -1.37 -7.23 -1.96
C VAL A 193 -1.34 -7.79 -0.54
N LEU A 194 -0.33 -8.59 -0.17
CA LEU A 194 -0.22 -9.12 1.19
C LEU A 194 -0.10 -8.00 2.24
N GLY A 195 0.64 -6.93 1.94
CA GLY A 195 0.74 -5.74 2.78
C GLY A 195 -0.60 -5.03 2.94
N GLU A 196 -1.27 -4.74 1.82
CA GLU A 196 -2.56 -4.02 1.79
C GLU A 196 -3.67 -4.74 2.56
N VAL A 197 -3.69 -6.07 2.52
CA VAL A 197 -4.70 -6.85 3.23
C VAL A 197 -4.35 -7.11 4.70
N THR A 198 -3.08 -6.98 5.07
CA THR A 198 -2.62 -7.13 6.46
C THR A 198 -2.89 -5.86 7.27
N ASP A 199 -2.62 -4.70 6.67
CA ASP A 199 -2.88 -3.40 7.27
C ASP A 199 -3.65 -2.55 6.27
N THR A 200 -4.97 -2.71 6.31
CA THR A 200 -5.83 -1.95 5.41
C THR A 200 -5.81 -0.49 5.83
N SER A 201 -6.21 0.37 4.94
CA SER A 201 -6.32 1.77 5.26
C SER A 201 -7.49 2.07 6.25
N ASN A 202 -8.40 1.10 6.49
CA ASN A 202 -9.51 1.18 7.45
C ASN A 202 -9.15 0.60 8.83
N GLN A 203 -8.81 1.46 9.78
CA GLN A 203 -8.43 1.04 11.14
C GLN A 203 -9.51 0.23 11.89
N GLN A 204 -10.80 0.51 11.70
CA GLN A 204 -11.85 -0.27 12.37
C GLN A 204 -11.95 -1.68 11.80
N LEU A 205 -11.69 -1.82 10.49
CA LEU A 205 -11.53 -3.11 9.86
C LEU A 205 -10.27 -3.81 10.37
N ASN A 206 -9.13 -3.13 10.47
CA ASN A 206 -7.89 -3.73 11.00
C ASN A 206 -8.05 -4.19 12.45
N GLU A 207 -8.67 -3.39 13.31
CA GLU A 207 -8.95 -3.78 14.69
C GLU A 207 -9.89 -5.00 14.75
N TYR A 208 -10.89 -5.04 13.88
CA TYR A 208 -11.78 -6.19 13.74
C TYR A 208 -11.04 -7.44 13.26
N LEU A 209 -10.27 -7.33 12.17
CA LEU A 209 -9.47 -8.41 11.59
C LEU A 209 -8.43 -8.91 12.60
N ALA A 210 -7.71 -8.03 13.29
CA ALA A 210 -6.72 -8.39 14.31
C ALA A 210 -7.36 -9.15 15.46
N LYS A 211 -8.51 -8.67 15.96
CA LYS A 211 -9.26 -9.38 17.00
C LYS A 211 -9.71 -10.76 16.53
N LYS A 212 -10.27 -10.84 15.31
CA LYS A 212 -10.76 -12.11 14.74
C LYS A 212 -9.64 -13.09 14.42
N ASN A 213 -8.48 -12.60 14.02
CA ASN A 213 -7.29 -13.40 13.80
C ASN A 213 -6.85 -14.09 15.10
N ILE A 214 -6.99 -13.43 16.26
CA ILE A 214 -6.75 -14.05 17.57
C ILE A 214 -7.86 -15.04 17.95
N GLU A 215 -9.12 -14.74 17.62
CA GLU A 215 -10.27 -15.61 17.92
C GLU A 215 -10.30 -16.90 17.06
N LEU A 216 -9.71 -16.86 15.86
CA LEU A 216 -9.71 -17.95 14.87
C LEU A 216 -8.36 -18.68 14.70
N ALA A 217 -7.30 -18.20 15.36
CA ALA A 217 -5.98 -18.87 15.42
C ALA A 217 -5.96 -20.01 16.44
#